data_AF-A0A562T7R5-F1
#
_entry.id   AF-A0A562T7R5-F1
#
_cell.length_a   1.000
_cell.length_b   1.000
_cell.length_c   1.000
_cell.angle_alpha   90.00
_cell.angle_beta   90.00
_cell.angle_gamma   90.00
#
_symmetry.space_group_name_H-M   'P 1'
#
loop_
_entity.id
_entity.type
_entity.pdbx_description
1 polymer ?
#
loop_
_entity_poly.entity_id
_entity_poly.type
_entity_poly.pdbx_seq_one_letter_code
_entity_poly.pdbx_strand_id
1 'polypeptide(L)'
;MDGVAGRVTALAIAGASLGLMIWIGREDVPILRDTVAMITGSSGPSTEGTGNPELDACLAKRVGDVDKMRADGVVSDAQYETFRARAVGFCEAQFPPE
;
A
#
# COMPACT_ATOMS: atom_id res chain seq x y z
N MET A 1 22.23 6.14 -34.87
CA MET A 1 20.88 5.53 -34.77
C MET A 1 19.92 6.68 -34.53
N ASP A 2 19.69 7.47 -35.58
CA ASP A 2 19.06 8.79 -35.49
C ASP A 2 17.81 8.82 -36.38
N GLY A 3 16.93 7.85 -36.13
CA GLY A 3 15.66 7.69 -36.84
C GLY A 3 14.50 7.71 -35.85
N VAL A 4 13.29 7.98 -36.36
CA VAL A 4 12.03 7.99 -35.60
C VAL A 4 11.89 6.74 -34.70
N ALA A 5 12.40 5.58 -35.15
CA ALA A 5 12.45 4.35 -34.37
C ALA A 5 13.21 4.49 -33.04
N GLY A 6 14.33 5.23 -33.01
CA GLY A 6 15.10 5.50 -31.78
C GLY A 6 14.39 6.44 -30.81
N ARG A 7 13.57 7.36 -31.32
CA ARG A 7 12.76 8.27 -30.48
C ARG A 7 11.58 7.54 -29.84
N VAL A 8 10.98 6.60 -30.56
CA VAL A 8 9.87 5.78 -30.05
C VAL A 8 10.36 4.83 -28.96
N THR A 9 11.52 4.18 -29.14
CA THR A 9 12.09 3.33 -28.08
C THR A 9 12.49 4.14 -26.84
N ALA A 10 13.06 5.33 -27.01
CA ALA A 10 13.37 6.20 -25.88
C ALA A 10 12.10 6.61 -25.10
N LEU A 11 11.01 6.95 -25.80
CA LEU A 11 9.72 7.25 -25.18
C LEU A 11 9.10 6.05 -24.46
N ALA A 12 9.21 4.86 -25.03
CA ALA A 12 8.71 3.64 -24.40
C ALA A 12 9.45 3.33 -23.09
N ILE A 13 10.78 3.48 -23.09
CA ILE A 13 11.61 3.27 -21.89
C ILE A 13 11.30 4.32 -20.82
N ALA A 14 11.16 5.59 -21.21
CA ALA A 14 10.79 6.66 -20.29
C ALA A 14 9.39 6.48 -19.69
N GLY A 15 8.41 6.02 -20.48
CA GLY A 15 7.08 5.69 -20.00
C GLY A 15 7.10 4.52 -19.01
N ALA A 16 7.87 3.47 -19.31
CA ALA A 16 8.01 2.31 -18.45
C ALA A 16 8.66 2.67 -17.10
N SER A 17 9.70 3.49 -17.10
CA SER A 17 10.37 3.90 -15.85
C SER A 17 9.49 4.81 -14.98
N LEU A 18 8.74 5.73 -15.58
CA LEU A 18 7.75 6.53 -14.85
C LEU A 18 6.63 5.66 -14.27
N GLY A 19 6.12 4.68 -15.05
CA GLY A 19 5.13 3.72 -14.56
C GLY A 19 5.62 2.92 -13.35
N LEU A 20 6.90 2.50 -13.37
CA LEU A 20 7.53 1.77 -12.28
C LEU A 20 7.71 2.63 -11.02
N MET A 21 8.12 3.90 -11.17
CA MET A 21 8.22 4.84 -10.05
C MET A 21 6.86 5.11 -9.41
N ILE A 22 5.80 5.23 -10.22
CA ILE A 22 4.43 5.39 -9.72
C ILE A 22 3.96 4.12 -9.01
N TRP A 23 4.28 2.94 -9.56
CA TRP A 23 3.90 1.66 -8.98
C TRP A 23 4.58 1.41 -7.62
N ILE A 24 5.88 1.71 -7.50
CA ILE A 24 6.64 1.64 -6.24
C ILE A 24 6.15 2.73 -5.26
N GLY A 25 6.05 3.99 -5.73
CA GLY A 25 5.69 5.12 -4.88
C GLY A 25 4.25 5.10 -4.36
N ARG A 26 3.32 4.39 -5.02
CA ARG A 26 1.92 4.28 -4.59
C ARG A 26 1.76 3.69 -3.18
N GLU A 27 2.74 2.94 -2.67
CA GLU A 27 2.70 2.37 -1.31
C GLU A 27 3.43 3.21 -0.24
N ASP A 28 4.20 4.22 -0.65
CA ASP A 28 5.08 5.01 0.23
C ASP A 28 4.60 6.45 0.52
N VAL A 29 3.69 7.01 -0.29
CA VAL A 29 3.21 8.40 -0.12
C VAL A 29 1.73 8.46 0.29
N PRO A 30 1.41 8.69 1.58
CA PRO A 30 0.04 8.72 2.08
C PRO A 30 -0.83 9.79 1.39
N ILE A 31 -0.25 10.94 1.02
CA ILE A 31 -0.94 12.02 0.29
C ILE A 31 -1.51 11.58 -1.06
N LEU A 32 -0.83 10.65 -1.76
CA LEU A 32 -1.28 10.12 -3.05
C LEU A 32 -2.39 9.07 -2.88
N ARG A 33 -2.43 8.35 -1.76
CA ARG A 33 -3.52 7.42 -1.45
C ARG A 33 -4.84 8.17 -1.24
N ASP A 34 -4.82 9.24 -0.46
CA ASP A 34 -6.04 10.03 -0.18
C ASP A 34 -6.58 10.71 -1.44
N THR A 35 -5.71 11.27 -2.27
CA THR A 35 -6.13 11.89 -3.54
C THR A 35 -6.64 10.87 -4.55
N VAL A 36 -6.01 9.70 -4.67
CA VAL A 36 -6.52 8.63 -5.54
C VAL A 36 -7.85 8.08 -5.02
N ALA A 37 -8.00 7.84 -3.71
CA ALA A 37 -9.25 7.39 -3.11
C ALA A 37 -10.40 8.38 -3.32
N MET A 38 -10.12 9.68 -3.24
CA MET A 38 -11.08 10.76 -3.53
C MET A 38 -11.49 10.79 -5.00
N ILE A 39 -10.55 10.57 -5.92
CA ILE A 39 -10.81 10.56 -7.37
C ILE A 39 -11.55 9.28 -7.81
N THR A 40 -11.25 8.14 -7.20
CA THR A 40 -11.86 6.85 -7.58
C THR A 40 -13.12 6.51 -6.80
N GLY A 41 -13.56 7.37 -5.87
CA GLY A 41 -14.75 7.14 -5.03
C GLY A 41 -14.67 5.88 -4.18
N SER A 42 -13.45 5.37 -3.96
CA SER A 42 -13.23 4.10 -3.28
C SER A 42 -13.04 4.39 -1.80
N SER A 43 -14.15 4.73 -1.12
CA SER A 43 -14.22 4.72 0.34
C SER A 43 -14.03 3.27 0.79
N GLY A 44 -12.79 2.92 1.15
CA GLY A 44 -12.51 1.68 1.88
C GLY A 44 -13.33 1.64 3.18
N PRO A 45 -13.61 0.45 3.72
CA PRO A 45 -14.51 0.28 4.85
C PRO A 45 -14.05 1.18 6.00
N SER A 46 -14.99 2.01 6.47
CA SER A 46 -14.84 2.86 7.64
C SER A 46 -14.39 1.98 8.81
N THR A 47 -13.09 1.94 9.05
CA THR A 47 -12.53 1.33 10.25
C THR A 47 -12.90 2.28 11.37
N GLU A 48 -13.71 1.81 12.30
CA GLU A 48 -14.01 2.48 13.56
C GLU A 48 -12.66 2.85 14.19
N GLY A 49 -12.29 4.13 14.09
CA GLY A 49 -10.94 4.58 14.42
C GLY A 49 -10.64 4.37 15.90
N THR A 50 -9.44 3.93 16.23
CA THR A 50 -9.02 3.56 17.59
C THR A 50 -8.86 4.77 18.53
N GLY A 51 -9.37 5.95 18.15
CA GLY A 51 -9.14 7.23 18.84
C GLY A 51 -7.74 7.81 18.62
N ASN A 52 -6.79 6.99 18.15
CA ASN A 52 -5.40 7.36 17.88
C ASN A 52 -5.09 7.22 16.37
N PRO A 53 -4.90 8.33 15.63
CA PRO A 53 -4.67 8.28 14.19
C PRO A 53 -3.35 7.59 13.81
N GLU A 54 -2.35 7.57 14.68
CA GLU A 54 -1.08 6.87 14.45
C GLU A 54 -1.26 5.35 14.56
N LEU A 55 -2.11 4.91 15.51
CA LEU A 55 -2.48 3.51 15.66
C LEU A 55 -3.30 3.04 14.44
N ASP A 56 -4.30 3.81 14.02
CA ASP A 56 -5.10 3.51 12.82
C ASP A 56 -4.23 3.40 11.57
N ALA A 57 -3.28 4.33 11.38
CA ALA A 57 -2.34 4.29 10.26
C ALA A 57 -1.41 3.06 10.32
N CYS A 58 -0.91 2.71 11.51
CA CYS A 58 -0.08 1.53 11.70
C CYS A 58 -0.85 0.24 11.36
N LEU A 59 -2.07 0.11 11.88
CA LEU A 59 -2.94 -1.05 11.63
C LEU A 59 -3.29 -1.15 10.15
N ALA A 60 -3.71 -0.05 9.51
CA ALA A 60 -4.05 -0.04 8.10
C ALA A 60 -2.87 -0.45 7.20
N LYS A 61 -1.65 -0.01 7.52
CA LYS A 61 -0.44 -0.42 6.77
C LYS A 61 -0.10 -1.88 7.05
N ARG A 62 0.14 -2.25 8.31
CA ARG A 62 0.69 -3.57 8.67
C ARG A 62 -0.29 -4.71 8.45
N VAL A 63 -1.57 -4.52 8.80
CA VAL A 63 -2.60 -5.54 8.55
C VAL A 63 -2.88 -5.65 7.05
N GLY A 64 -2.94 -4.51 6.35
CA GLY A 64 -3.11 -4.48 4.89
C GLY A 64 -1.98 -5.20 4.13
N ASP A 65 -0.73 -5.06 4.58
CA ASP A 65 0.41 -5.81 4.01
C ASP A 65 0.25 -7.32 4.22
N VAL A 66 -0.24 -7.76 5.38
CA VAL A 66 -0.50 -9.18 5.70
C VAL A 66 -1.69 -9.73 4.91
N ASP A 67 -2.73 -8.94 4.72
CA ASP A 67 -3.87 -9.27 3.84
C ASP A 67 -3.42 -9.47 2.39
N LYS A 68 -2.55 -8.59 1.90
CA LYS A 68 -1.95 -8.70 0.57
C LYS A 68 -1.07 -9.94 0.44
N MET A 69 -0.24 -10.24 1.44
CA MET A 69 0.56 -11.47 1.47
C MET A 69 -0.30 -12.74 1.42
N ARG A 70 -1.48 -12.74 2.05
CA ARG A 70 -2.44 -13.85 1.95
C ARG A 70 -3.04 -13.94 0.55
N ALA A 71 -3.48 -12.80 -0.02
CA ALA A 71 -4.04 -12.74 -1.36
C ALA A 71 -3.05 -13.19 -2.44
N ASP A 72 -1.78 -12.85 -2.28
CA ASP A 72 -0.68 -13.23 -3.18
C ASP A 72 -0.20 -14.68 -2.94
N GLY A 73 -0.77 -15.40 -1.96
CA GLY A 73 -0.42 -16.78 -1.62
C GLY A 73 0.95 -16.96 -0.95
N VAL A 74 1.56 -15.87 -0.49
CA VAL A 74 2.85 -15.87 0.22
C VAL A 74 2.73 -16.50 1.59
N VAL A 75 1.57 -16.32 2.24
CA VAL A 75 1.25 -16.92 3.55
C VAL A 75 0.00 -17.77 3.47
N SER A 76 0.01 -18.92 4.15
CA SER A 76 -1.17 -19.78 4.32
C SER A 76 -2.16 -19.16 5.31
N ASP A 77 -3.42 -19.60 5.29
CA ASP A 77 -4.45 -19.14 6.23
C ASP A 77 -4.03 -19.34 7.70
N ALA A 78 -3.33 -20.42 8.01
CA ALA A 78 -2.82 -20.68 9.35
C ALA A 78 -1.74 -19.67 9.79
N GLN A 79 -0.92 -19.20 8.83
CA GLN A 79 0.12 -18.20 9.08
C GLN A 79 -0.46 -16.79 9.10
N TYR A 80 -1.48 -16.52 8.28
CA TYR A 80 -2.17 -15.24 8.18
C TYR A 80 -2.67 -14.76 9.54
N GLU A 81 -3.41 -15.59 10.28
CA GLU A 81 -3.94 -15.20 11.60
C GLU A 81 -2.83 -14.86 12.60
N THR A 82 -1.73 -15.63 12.57
CA THR A 82 -0.57 -15.37 13.44
C THR A 82 0.11 -14.05 13.08
N PHE A 83 0.30 -13.78 11.79
CA PHE A 83 0.93 -12.52 11.34
C PHE A 83 0.04 -11.31 11.60
N ARG A 84 -1.27 -11.45 11.37
CA ARG A 84 -2.25 -10.41 11.65
C ARG A 84 -2.29 -10.07 13.14
N ALA A 85 -2.36 -11.07 14.02
CA ALA A 85 -2.34 -10.85 15.47
C ALA A 85 -1.05 -10.17 15.94
N ARG A 86 0.11 -10.54 15.38
CA ARG A 86 1.39 -9.89 15.68
C ARG A 86 1.46 -8.46 15.18
N ALA A 87 0.92 -8.17 13.99
CA ALA A 87 0.85 -6.83 13.44
C ALA A 87 0.00 -5.91 14.33
N VAL A 88 -1.17 -6.39 14.77
CA VAL A 88 -2.03 -5.66 15.71
C VAL A 88 -1.30 -5.40 17.03
N GLY A 89 -0.77 -6.44 17.67
CA GLY A 89 -0.07 -6.30 18.95
C GLY A 89 1.17 -5.41 18.87
N PHE A 90 1.88 -5.40 17.74
CA PHE A 90 2.99 -4.46 17.52
C PHE A 90 2.49 -3.01 17.46
N CYS A 91 1.43 -2.75 16.69
CA CYS A 91 0.89 -1.41 16.55
C CYS A 91 0.32 -0.89 17.88
N GLU A 92 -0.42 -1.71 18.63
CA GLU A 92 -0.95 -1.34 19.95
C GLU A 92 0.16 -1.11 21.00
N ALA A 93 1.28 -1.86 20.91
CA ALA A 93 2.42 -1.66 21.80
C ALA A 93 3.21 -0.38 21.47
N GLN A 94 3.24 0.01 20.20
CA GLN A 94 3.94 1.21 19.74
C GLN A 94 3.09 2.48 19.88
N PHE A 95 1.80 2.35 19.61
CA PHE A 95 0.80 3.41 19.66
C PHE A 95 -0.38 2.92 20.51
N PRO A 96 -0.44 3.26 21.80
CA PRO A 96 -1.54 2.83 22.65
C PRO A 96 -2.88 3.45 22.17
N PRO A 97 -3.99 2.72 22.33
CA PRO A 97 -5.33 3.28 22.07
C PRO A 97 -5.67 4.36 23.11
N GLU A 98 -6.47 5.35 22.71
CA GLU A 98 -6.90 6.49 23.54
C GLU A 98 -8.20 6.21 24.31
#